data_AF-A0A2D4I2K3-F1
#
_entry.id   AF-A0A2D4I2K3-F1
#
_cell.length_a   1.000
_cell.length_b   1.000
_cell.length_c   1.000
_cell.angle_alpha   90.00
_cell.angle_beta   90.00
_cell.angle_gamma   90.00
#
_symmetry.space_group_name_H-M   'P 1'
#
loop_
_entity.id
_entity.type
_entity.pdbx_description
1 polymer ?
#
loop_
_entity_poly.entity_id
_entity_poly.type
_entity_poly.pdbx_seq_one_letter_code
_entity_poly.pdbx_strand_id
1 'polypeptide(L)'
;MDSVKQSAALCLLRLYKTSPDLVPMGEWTSRVVHLLNDQHMGVVTAAVSLIACLCKKNPDDFKTCVSLAVSRLSRIVSSASTDLQDYTYYFVPAPWLSVKLLRLLQCYPPPEDAAVKGRLVECLETILNKAQEPPKSKKVQHSNAKNAILFEAISLIIHYDSEPNLLVRACNQLGQFLQHRETNLRYLALESMCTLASSEFSHEAVKTHIETVINALK
;
A
#
# COMPACT_ATOMS: atom_id res chain seq x y z
N MET A 1 -1.10 26.13 -10.10
CA MET A 1 0.27 25.82 -9.63
C MET A 1 0.45 24.33 -9.33
N ASP A 2 -0.55 23.62 -8.81
CA ASP A 2 -0.38 22.20 -8.42
C ASP A 2 -0.18 21.23 -9.59
N SER A 3 -0.71 21.55 -10.79
CA SER A 3 -0.41 20.79 -12.02
C SER A 3 1.08 20.83 -12.36
N VAL A 4 1.75 21.95 -12.13
CA VAL A 4 3.20 22.09 -12.36
C VAL A 4 3.99 21.26 -11.35
N LYS A 5 3.60 21.28 -10.06
CA LYS A 5 4.26 20.44 -9.03
C LYS A 5 4.20 18.95 -9.38
N GLN A 6 3.05 18.47 -9.87
CA GLN A 6 2.86 17.08 -10.28
C GLN A 6 3.81 16.69 -11.40
N SER A 7 3.81 17.47 -12.48
CA SER A 7 4.67 17.24 -13.64
C SER A 7 6.15 17.41 -13.29
N ALA A 8 6.51 18.37 -12.45
CA ALA A 8 7.88 18.61 -12.00
C ALA A 8 8.43 17.42 -11.19
N ALA A 9 7.64 16.87 -10.26
CA ALA A 9 8.06 15.71 -9.47
C ALA A 9 8.31 14.47 -10.35
N LEU A 10 7.44 14.21 -11.33
CA LEU A 10 7.60 13.09 -12.26
C LEU A 10 8.70 13.34 -13.31
N CYS A 11 8.90 14.59 -13.72
CA CYS A 11 10.01 14.99 -14.58
C CYS A 11 11.35 14.74 -13.87
N LEU A 12 11.48 15.20 -12.62
CA LEU A 12 12.68 14.95 -11.81
C LEU A 12 12.91 13.45 -11.58
N LEU A 13 11.85 12.68 -11.35
CA LEU A 13 11.94 11.22 -11.28
C LEU A 13 12.52 10.61 -12.57
N ARG A 14 12.11 11.11 -13.74
CA ARG A 14 12.66 10.66 -15.03
C ARG A 14 14.12 11.04 -15.19
N LEU A 15 14.49 12.27 -14.83
CA LEU A 15 15.88 12.74 -14.87
C LEU A 15 16.77 11.88 -13.96
N TYR A 16 16.34 11.64 -12.71
CA TYR A 16 17.05 10.80 -11.77
C TYR A 16 17.23 9.36 -12.27
N LYS A 17 16.21 8.77 -12.89
CA LYS A 17 16.31 7.43 -13.48
C LYS A 17 17.23 7.37 -14.70
N THR A 18 17.41 8.48 -15.41
CA THR A 18 18.22 8.55 -16.63
C THR A 18 19.68 8.83 -16.31
N SER A 19 19.92 9.78 -15.39
CA SER A 19 21.25 10.22 -15.00
C SER A 19 21.26 10.58 -13.51
N PRO A 20 21.37 9.59 -12.60
CA PRO A 20 21.35 9.82 -11.16
C PRO A 20 22.41 10.83 -10.70
N ASP A 21 23.59 10.81 -11.34
CA ASP A 21 24.75 11.64 -10.98
C ASP A 21 24.52 13.14 -11.19
N LEU A 22 23.53 13.51 -12.04
CA LEU A 22 23.16 14.90 -12.31
C LEU A 22 22.14 15.46 -11.31
N VAL A 23 21.60 14.62 -10.43
CA VAL A 23 20.57 15.02 -9.45
C VAL A 23 21.18 14.93 -8.05
N PRO A 24 21.86 15.99 -7.57
CA PRO A 24 22.43 16.00 -6.24
C PRO A 24 21.34 16.03 -5.17
N MET A 25 21.49 15.19 -4.14
CA MET A 25 20.69 15.30 -2.92
C MET A 25 21.10 16.58 -2.18
N GLY A 26 20.13 17.26 -1.56
CA GLY A 26 20.37 18.54 -0.89
C GLY A 26 19.12 19.09 -0.21
N GLU A 27 19.07 20.41 0.02
CA GLU A 27 18.01 21.05 0.83
C GLU A 27 16.58 20.81 0.35
N TRP A 28 16.40 20.48 -0.93
CA TRP A 28 15.08 20.24 -1.53
C TRP A 28 14.45 18.91 -1.09
N THR A 29 15.22 17.94 -0.58
CA THR A 29 14.71 16.61 -0.16
C THR A 29 13.67 16.75 0.95
N SER A 30 13.96 17.55 1.98
CA SER A 30 13.04 17.85 3.09
C SER A 30 11.73 18.47 2.61
N ARG A 31 11.80 19.40 1.64
CA ARG A 31 10.63 20.05 1.04
C ARG A 31 9.81 19.07 0.21
N VAL A 32 10.47 18.17 -0.51
CA VAL A 32 9.80 17.08 -1.26
C VAL A 32 9.08 16.13 -0.32
N VAL A 33 9.68 15.75 0.82
CA VAL A 33 8.98 14.96 1.85
C VAL A 33 7.76 15.70 2.39
N HIS A 34 7.85 17.02 2.59
CA HIS A 34 6.71 17.81 3.05
C HIS A 34 5.56 17.87 2.04
N LEU A 35 5.79 17.60 0.75
CA LEU A 35 4.71 17.50 -0.24
C LEU A 35 3.72 16.36 0.07
N LEU A 36 4.06 15.39 0.94
CA LEU A 36 3.06 14.41 1.42
C LEU A 36 1.90 15.06 2.20
N ASN A 37 2.10 16.27 2.72
CA ASN A 37 1.08 17.05 3.42
C ASN A 37 0.28 17.98 2.51
N ASP A 38 0.60 18.07 1.21
CA ASP A 38 -0.12 18.95 0.29
C ASP A 38 -1.61 18.59 0.25
N GLN A 39 -2.48 19.59 0.15
CA GLN A 39 -3.93 19.38 0.09
C GLN A 39 -4.32 18.64 -1.19
N HIS A 40 -3.65 18.93 -2.30
CA HIS A 40 -3.95 18.34 -3.59
C HIS A 40 -3.37 16.92 -3.69
N MET A 41 -4.23 15.89 -3.64
CA MET A 41 -3.79 14.49 -3.66
C MET A 41 -3.01 14.09 -4.91
N GLY A 42 -3.22 14.76 -6.05
CA GLY A 42 -2.37 14.60 -7.23
C GLY A 42 -0.89 14.94 -6.96
N VAL A 43 -0.62 16.00 -6.19
CA VAL A 43 0.74 16.39 -5.79
C VAL A 43 1.36 15.32 -4.91
N VAL A 44 0.59 14.84 -3.92
CA VAL A 44 1.00 13.73 -3.04
C VAL A 44 1.33 12.48 -3.86
N THR A 45 0.48 12.13 -4.83
CA THR A 45 0.65 10.95 -5.70
C THR A 45 1.96 11.02 -6.51
N ALA A 46 2.27 12.19 -7.06
CA ALA A 46 3.51 12.43 -7.79
C ALA A 46 4.74 12.41 -6.85
N ALA A 47 4.65 13.09 -5.70
CA ALA A 47 5.72 13.16 -4.71
C ALA A 47 6.07 11.79 -4.14
N VAL A 48 5.07 10.95 -3.79
CA VAL A 48 5.29 9.58 -3.31
C VAL A 48 6.05 8.75 -4.35
N SER A 49 5.75 8.93 -5.64
CA SER A 49 6.44 8.21 -6.72
C SER A 49 7.92 8.62 -6.85
N LEU A 50 8.21 9.90 -6.65
CA LEU A 50 9.57 10.42 -6.62
C LEU A 50 10.33 9.89 -5.38
N ILE A 51 9.73 10.01 -4.20
CA ILE A 51 10.34 9.59 -2.93
C ILE A 51 10.61 8.09 -2.92
N ALA A 52 9.67 7.27 -3.37
CA ALA A 52 9.84 5.81 -3.47
C ALA A 52 11.00 5.39 -4.40
N CYS A 53 11.42 6.27 -5.31
CA CYS A 53 12.60 6.04 -6.15
C CYS A 53 13.89 6.52 -5.49
N LEU A 54 13.86 7.69 -4.83
CA LEU A 54 15.03 8.30 -4.21
C LEU A 54 15.46 7.57 -2.93
N CYS A 55 14.50 7.19 -2.07
CA CYS A 55 14.79 6.52 -0.80
C CYS A 55 15.51 5.18 -0.94
N LYS A 56 15.43 4.52 -2.11
CA LYS A 56 16.15 3.26 -2.36
C LYS A 56 17.67 3.39 -2.29
N LYS A 57 18.22 4.57 -2.64
CA LYS A 57 19.66 4.85 -2.54
C LYS A 57 19.99 5.73 -1.32
N ASN A 58 19.04 6.53 -0.86
CA ASN A 58 19.23 7.51 0.19
C ASN A 58 18.14 7.39 1.27
N PRO A 59 18.02 6.26 1.98
CA PRO A 59 16.90 6.02 2.89
C PRO A 59 16.84 7.04 4.04
N ASP A 60 18.00 7.44 4.59
CA ASP A 60 18.07 8.35 5.74
C ASP A 60 17.51 9.75 5.42
N ASP A 61 17.77 10.27 4.22
CA ASP A 61 17.31 11.59 3.76
C ASP A 61 15.77 11.68 3.67
N PHE A 62 15.10 10.53 3.54
CA PHE A 62 13.66 10.44 3.36
C PHE A 62 12.94 9.75 4.53
N LYS A 63 13.61 9.34 5.61
CA LYS A 63 13.02 8.58 6.74
C LYS A 63 11.74 9.23 7.30
N THR A 64 11.69 10.57 7.34
CA THR A 64 10.53 11.34 7.80
C THR A 64 9.26 11.10 6.97
N CYS A 65 9.37 10.61 5.72
CA CYS A 65 8.21 10.29 4.89
C CYS A 65 7.37 9.15 5.46
N VAL A 66 7.94 8.27 6.29
CA VAL A 66 7.22 7.12 6.88
C VAL A 66 6.08 7.62 7.79
N SER A 67 6.38 8.50 8.73
CA SER A 67 5.38 9.06 9.66
C SER A 67 4.28 9.82 8.91
N LEU A 68 4.65 10.60 7.88
CA LEU A 68 3.70 11.33 7.05
C LEU A 68 2.84 10.39 6.20
N ALA A 69 3.43 9.34 5.62
CA ALA A 69 2.72 8.37 4.81
C ALA A 69 1.70 7.58 5.63
N VAL A 70 2.07 7.11 6.83
CA VAL A 70 1.15 6.42 7.76
C VAL A 70 0.00 7.34 8.15
N SER A 71 0.29 8.58 8.54
CA SER A 71 -0.75 9.57 8.89
C SER A 71 -1.71 9.84 7.73
N ARG A 72 -1.17 10.03 6.52
CA ARG A 72 -1.99 10.27 5.32
C ARG A 72 -2.83 9.06 4.95
N LEU A 73 -2.25 7.86 4.97
CA LEU A 73 -2.97 6.62 4.67
C LEU A 73 -4.11 6.40 5.66
N SER A 74 -3.86 6.57 6.97
CA SER A 74 -4.87 6.47 8.03
C SER A 74 -6.07 7.41 7.76
N ARG A 75 -5.80 8.67 7.40
CA ARG A 75 -6.86 9.63 7.04
C ARG A 75 -7.64 9.20 5.79
N ILE A 76 -6.97 8.65 4.78
CA ILE A 76 -7.62 8.18 3.55
C ILE A 76 -8.52 6.98 3.85
N VAL A 77 -8.02 5.97 4.57
CA VAL A 77 -8.80 4.77 4.84
C VAL A 77 -9.98 5.04 5.76
N SER A 78 -9.89 6.02 6.66
CA SER A 78 -11.00 6.39 7.54
C SER A 78 -11.97 7.42 6.94
N SER A 79 -11.64 8.03 5.79
CA SER A 79 -12.48 9.04 5.17
C SER A 79 -13.83 8.50 4.70
N ALA A 80 -14.86 9.34 4.83
CA ALA A 80 -16.15 9.09 4.19
C ALA A 80 -16.07 9.44 2.71
N SER A 81 -16.94 8.85 1.89
CA SER A 81 -16.98 9.11 0.44
C SER A 81 -17.24 10.59 0.10
N THR A 82 -17.80 11.36 1.02
CA THR A 82 -18.08 12.81 0.88
C THR A 82 -16.83 13.68 0.99
N ASP A 83 -15.81 13.22 1.71
CA ASP A 83 -14.66 14.06 2.08
C ASP A 83 -13.63 14.17 0.94
N LEU A 84 -13.66 13.22 0.00
CA LEU A 84 -12.70 13.07 -1.09
C LEU A 84 -13.39 12.94 -2.44
N GLN A 85 -14.39 13.78 -2.72
CA GLN A 85 -15.28 13.62 -3.87
C GLN A 85 -14.51 13.47 -5.20
N ASP A 86 -13.50 14.31 -5.46
CA ASP A 86 -12.70 14.30 -6.70
C ASP A 86 -11.75 13.09 -6.81
N TYR A 87 -11.44 12.44 -5.69
CA TYR A 87 -10.48 11.33 -5.59
C TYR A 87 -11.14 10.01 -5.19
N THR A 88 -12.46 9.99 -5.05
CA THR A 88 -13.23 8.78 -4.76
C THR A 88 -13.57 8.07 -6.05
N TYR A 89 -13.03 6.87 -6.22
CA TYR A 89 -13.26 6.04 -7.40
C TYR A 89 -14.20 4.89 -7.04
N TYR A 90 -15.43 4.91 -7.56
CA TYR A 90 -16.43 3.86 -7.31
C TYR A 90 -16.60 3.53 -5.81
N PHE A 91 -16.80 4.56 -4.97
CA PHE A 91 -16.91 4.44 -3.50
C PHE A 91 -15.64 3.97 -2.77
N VAL A 92 -14.49 3.94 -3.44
CA VAL A 92 -13.19 3.66 -2.84
C VAL A 92 -12.38 4.96 -2.77
N PRO A 93 -11.99 5.45 -1.58
CA PRO A 93 -11.26 6.70 -1.44
C PRO A 93 -9.80 6.55 -1.90
N ALA A 94 -9.40 7.34 -2.89
CA ALA A 94 -8.03 7.48 -3.38
C ALA A 94 -7.24 6.16 -3.54
N PRO A 95 -7.75 5.15 -4.27
CA PRO A 95 -7.18 3.79 -4.26
C PRO A 95 -5.72 3.74 -4.70
N TRP A 96 -5.36 4.47 -5.77
CA TRP A 96 -3.98 4.47 -6.28
C TRP A 96 -3.00 5.18 -5.35
N LEU A 97 -3.46 6.20 -4.61
CA LEU A 97 -2.61 6.87 -3.63
C LEU A 97 -2.37 5.94 -2.43
N SER A 98 -3.41 5.25 -1.96
CA SER A 98 -3.28 4.24 -0.89
C SER A 98 -2.28 3.15 -1.26
N VAL A 99 -2.37 2.59 -2.47
CA VAL A 99 -1.41 1.61 -2.99
C VAL A 99 0.01 2.18 -3.02
N LYS A 100 0.19 3.41 -3.53
CA LYS A 100 1.52 4.05 -3.58
C LYS A 100 2.11 4.31 -2.19
N LEU A 101 1.29 4.69 -1.21
CA LEU A 101 1.73 4.90 0.17
C LEU A 101 2.14 3.58 0.82
N LEU A 102 1.34 2.52 0.66
CA LEU A 102 1.68 1.18 1.15
C LEU A 102 2.99 0.67 0.52
N ARG A 103 3.17 0.86 -0.79
CA ARG A 103 4.42 0.50 -1.49
C ARG A 103 5.62 1.33 -1.05
N LEU A 104 5.43 2.62 -0.72
CA LEU A 104 6.47 3.46 -0.15
C LEU A 104 6.90 2.95 1.24
N LEU A 105 5.96 2.51 2.06
CA LEU A 105 6.26 1.95 3.38
C LEU A 105 7.13 0.68 3.29
N GLN A 106 6.94 -0.15 2.26
CA GLN A 106 7.81 -1.31 1.98
C GLN A 106 9.26 -0.96 1.60
N CYS A 107 9.60 0.33 1.47
CA CYS A 107 11.00 0.75 1.28
C CYS A 107 11.75 0.92 2.62
N TYR A 108 11.07 0.77 3.75
CA TYR A 108 11.61 0.96 5.09
C TYR A 108 11.27 -0.23 5.98
N PRO A 109 12.02 -0.45 7.08
CA PRO A 109 11.60 -1.35 8.13
C PRO A 109 10.33 -0.81 8.85
N PRO A 110 9.68 -1.63 9.69
CA PRO A 110 8.59 -1.18 10.56
C PRO A 110 8.96 0.10 11.34
N PRO A 111 8.01 1.05 11.52
CA PRO A 111 8.30 2.29 12.24
C PRO A 111 8.83 2.02 13.66
N GLU A 112 9.93 2.69 14.02
CA GLU A 112 10.54 2.61 15.36
C GLU A 112 9.67 3.29 16.43
N ASP A 113 9.01 4.39 16.06
CA ASP A 113 8.08 5.11 16.93
C ASP A 113 6.82 4.27 17.16
N ALA A 114 6.57 3.91 18.43
CA ALA A 114 5.46 3.07 18.84
C ALA A 114 4.08 3.66 18.47
N ALA A 115 3.91 4.97 18.50
CA ALA A 115 2.66 5.63 18.13
C ALA A 115 2.44 5.58 16.61
N VAL A 116 3.50 5.74 15.81
CA VAL A 116 3.43 5.59 14.35
C VAL A 116 3.16 4.13 13.98
N LYS A 117 3.84 3.19 14.63
CA LYS A 117 3.63 1.75 14.44
C LYS A 117 2.19 1.35 14.78
N GLY A 118 1.67 1.76 15.94
CA GLY A 118 0.30 1.48 16.36
C GLY A 118 -0.73 2.00 15.36
N ARG A 119 -0.57 3.24 14.89
CA ARG A 119 -1.44 3.82 13.86
C ARG A 119 -1.40 3.05 12.54
N LEU A 120 -0.22 2.56 12.13
CA LEU A 120 -0.10 1.73 10.93
C LEU A 120 -0.84 0.41 11.11
N VAL A 121 -0.68 -0.26 12.26
CA VAL A 121 -1.39 -1.50 12.57
C VAL A 121 -2.91 -1.30 12.52
N GLU A 122 -3.45 -0.30 13.21
CA GLU A 122 -4.89 0.03 13.17
C GLU A 122 -5.38 0.33 11.74
N CYS A 123 -4.56 1.02 10.95
CA CYS A 123 -4.85 1.32 9.54
C CYS A 123 -4.94 0.03 8.70
N LEU A 124 -4.02 -0.91 8.90
CA LEU A 124 -4.02 -2.21 8.21
C LEU A 124 -5.21 -3.08 8.64
N GLU A 125 -5.53 -3.10 9.93
CA GLU A 125 -6.73 -3.77 10.44
C GLU A 125 -8.01 -3.20 9.83
N THR A 126 -8.08 -1.88 9.68
CA THR A 126 -9.21 -1.20 9.02
C THR A 126 -9.34 -1.63 7.56
N ILE A 127 -8.24 -1.73 6.82
CA ILE A 127 -8.24 -2.22 5.43
C ILE A 127 -8.75 -3.67 5.36
N LEU A 128 -8.28 -4.54 6.26
CA LEU A 128 -8.73 -5.94 6.34
C LEU A 128 -10.21 -6.04 6.72
N ASN A 129 -10.70 -5.21 7.64
CA ASN A 129 -12.12 -5.15 8.00
C ASN A 129 -13.00 -4.77 6.79
N LYS A 130 -12.59 -3.72 6.05
CA LYS A 130 -13.29 -3.27 4.82
C LYS A 130 -13.30 -4.31 3.71
N ALA A 131 -12.38 -5.27 3.71
CA ALA A 131 -12.41 -6.40 2.78
C ALA A 131 -13.65 -7.28 3.01
N GLN A 132 -14.02 -7.50 4.27
CA GLN A 132 -15.10 -8.36 4.72
C GLN A 132 -16.48 -7.67 4.74
N GLU A 133 -16.50 -6.33 4.75
CA GLU A 133 -17.73 -5.56 4.63
C GLU A 133 -18.49 -5.85 3.33
N PRO A 134 -19.83 -5.82 3.35
CA PRO A 134 -20.64 -5.99 2.15
C PRO A 134 -20.29 -4.92 1.11
N PRO A 135 -20.17 -5.29 -0.18
CA PRO A 135 -19.73 -4.37 -1.21
C PRO A 135 -20.74 -3.23 -1.41
N LYS A 136 -20.26 -1.98 -1.42
CA LYS A 136 -21.09 -0.79 -1.69
C LYS A 136 -21.57 -0.71 -3.14
N SER A 137 -20.93 -1.46 -4.03
CA SER A 137 -21.32 -1.56 -5.43
C SER A 137 -21.00 -2.95 -5.98
N LYS A 138 -21.90 -3.46 -6.84
CA LYS A 138 -21.71 -4.72 -7.59
C LYS A 138 -20.80 -4.57 -8.81
N LYS A 139 -20.36 -3.34 -9.12
CA LYS A 139 -19.52 -3.05 -10.29
C LYS A 139 -18.09 -3.56 -10.05
N VAL A 140 -17.52 -4.26 -11.04
CA VAL A 140 -16.16 -4.82 -10.96
C VAL A 140 -15.09 -3.76 -10.66
N GLN A 141 -15.30 -2.51 -11.08
CA GLN A 141 -14.40 -1.39 -10.80
C GLN A 141 -14.27 -1.10 -9.29
N HIS A 142 -15.38 -1.22 -8.53
CA HIS A 142 -15.36 -1.09 -7.08
C HIS A 142 -14.55 -2.21 -6.44
N SER A 143 -14.82 -3.46 -6.84
CA SER A 143 -14.12 -4.65 -6.36
C SER A 143 -12.62 -4.55 -6.61
N ASN A 144 -12.22 -4.25 -7.85
CA ASN A 144 -10.81 -4.15 -8.24
C ASN A 144 -10.09 -3.02 -7.50
N ALA A 145 -10.71 -1.84 -7.35
CA ALA A 145 -10.10 -0.73 -6.63
C ALA A 145 -9.94 -1.03 -5.13
N LYS A 146 -10.94 -1.66 -4.50
CA LYS A 146 -10.87 -2.09 -3.09
C LYS A 146 -9.79 -3.15 -2.89
N ASN A 147 -9.79 -4.17 -3.76
CA ASN A 147 -8.87 -5.31 -3.66
C ASN A 147 -7.42 -4.90 -3.97
N ALA A 148 -7.18 -3.91 -4.83
CA ALA A 148 -5.83 -3.39 -5.07
C ALA A 148 -5.19 -2.84 -3.78
N ILE A 149 -5.95 -2.08 -2.97
CA ILE A 149 -5.48 -1.59 -1.67
C ILE A 149 -5.21 -2.76 -0.72
N LEU A 150 -6.12 -3.74 -0.69
CA LEU A 150 -6.02 -4.91 0.16
C LEU A 150 -4.78 -5.76 -0.15
N PHE A 151 -4.52 -6.07 -1.42
CA PHE A 151 -3.35 -6.87 -1.81
C PHE A 151 -2.03 -6.13 -1.51
N GLU A 152 -1.98 -4.81 -1.70
CA GLU A 152 -0.80 -4.04 -1.34
C GLU A 152 -0.60 -3.96 0.19
N ALA A 153 -1.69 -3.93 0.96
CA ALA A 153 -1.64 -3.99 2.42
C ALA A 153 -1.17 -5.36 2.91
N ILE A 154 -1.67 -6.46 2.31
CA ILE A 154 -1.19 -7.81 2.57
C ILE A 154 0.29 -7.93 2.23
N SER A 155 0.73 -7.37 1.10
CA SER A 155 2.14 -7.35 0.72
C SER A 155 3.01 -6.62 1.75
N LEU A 156 2.55 -5.50 2.30
CA LEU A 156 3.24 -4.79 3.38
C LEU A 156 3.29 -5.62 4.68
N ILE A 157 2.17 -6.27 5.05
CA ILE A 157 2.11 -7.16 6.23
C ILE A 157 3.13 -8.29 6.12
N ILE A 158 3.16 -8.97 4.96
CA ILE A 158 4.12 -10.05 4.67
C ILE A 158 5.55 -9.52 4.70
N HIS A 159 5.78 -8.35 4.09
CA HIS A 159 7.12 -7.75 4.02
C HIS A 159 7.70 -7.41 5.41
N TYR A 160 6.86 -6.94 6.33
CA TYR A 160 7.30 -6.60 7.68
C TYR A 160 7.47 -7.81 8.60
N ASP A 161 6.69 -8.87 8.39
CA ASP A 161 6.73 -10.12 9.14
C ASP A 161 6.79 -9.94 10.68
N SER A 162 6.17 -8.87 11.20
CA SER A 162 6.35 -8.42 12.60
C SER A 162 5.09 -8.53 13.45
N GLU A 163 3.93 -8.74 12.83
CA GLU A 163 2.62 -8.75 13.50
C GLU A 163 1.88 -10.07 13.22
N PRO A 164 2.04 -11.09 14.07
CA PRO A 164 1.45 -12.43 13.87
C PRO A 164 -0.06 -12.40 13.63
N ASN A 165 -0.78 -11.54 14.35
CA ASN A 165 -2.22 -11.38 14.18
C ASN A 165 -2.60 -10.89 12.77
N LEU A 166 -1.84 -9.94 12.22
CA LEU A 166 -2.06 -9.45 10.86
C LEU A 166 -1.71 -10.51 9.82
N LEU A 167 -0.63 -11.28 10.03
CA LEU A 167 -0.22 -12.37 9.14
C LEU A 167 -1.28 -13.46 9.05
N VAL A 168 -1.83 -13.90 10.19
CA VAL A 168 -2.92 -14.90 10.21
C VAL A 168 -4.16 -14.37 9.51
N ARG A 169 -4.55 -13.10 9.75
CA ARG A 169 -5.69 -12.48 9.07
C ARG A 169 -5.47 -12.36 7.56
N ALA A 170 -4.26 -11.98 7.13
CA ALA A 170 -3.88 -11.94 5.73
C ALA A 170 -3.96 -13.34 5.09
N CYS A 171 -3.44 -14.37 5.76
CA CYS A 171 -3.53 -15.77 5.32
C CYS A 171 -4.99 -16.19 5.08
N ASN A 172 -5.85 -15.96 6.07
CA ASN A 172 -7.27 -16.31 5.98
C ASN A 172 -7.97 -15.56 4.83
N GLN A 173 -7.65 -14.28 4.62
CA GLN A 173 -8.22 -13.49 3.54
C GLN A 173 -7.78 -14.01 2.16
N LEU A 174 -6.52 -14.42 2.01
CA LEU A 174 -6.01 -15.05 0.79
C LEU A 174 -6.68 -16.41 0.56
N GLY A 175 -6.85 -17.23 1.60
CA GLY A 175 -7.55 -18.50 1.54
C GLY A 175 -9.00 -18.37 1.02
N GLN A 176 -9.71 -17.32 1.44
CA GLN A 176 -11.04 -16.99 0.89
C GLN A 176 -10.97 -16.65 -0.60
N PHE A 177 -9.95 -15.92 -1.05
CA PHE A 177 -9.79 -15.58 -2.45
C PHE A 177 -9.47 -16.78 -3.35
N LEU A 178 -8.86 -17.85 -2.83
CA LEU A 178 -8.64 -19.08 -3.58
C LEU A 178 -9.95 -19.76 -4.02
N GLN A 179 -11.03 -19.54 -3.27
CA GLN A 179 -12.36 -20.08 -3.57
C GLN A 179 -13.22 -19.08 -4.38
N HIS A 180 -12.67 -17.92 -4.74
CA HIS A 180 -13.42 -16.89 -5.44
C HIS A 180 -13.68 -17.25 -6.91
N ARG A 181 -14.84 -16.86 -7.44
CA ARG A 181 -15.23 -17.16 -8.83
C ARG A 181 -14.32 -16.49 -9.86
N GLU A 182 -13.87 -15.28 -9.57
CA GLU A 182 -12.96 -14.53 -10.45
C GLU A 182 -11.54 -15.12 -10.46
N THR A 183 -11.06 -15.50 -11.65
CA THR A 183 -9.72 -16.06 -11.86
C THR A 183 -8.60 -15.11 -11.44
N ASN A 184 -8.75 -13.80 -11.67
CA ASN A 184 -7.74 -12.80 -11.32
C ASN A 184 -7.48 -12.76 -9.81
N LEU A 185 -8.52 -12.88 -8.97
CA LEU A 185 -8.35 -12.88 -7.52
C LEU A 185 -7.69 -14.18 -7.04
N ARG A 186 -8.05 -15.33 -7.63
CA ARG A 186 -7.38 -16.61 -7.34
C ARG A 186 -5.90 -16.56 -7.69
N TYR A 187 -5.55 -16.00 -8.84
CA TYR A 187 -4.16 -15.85 -9.27
C TYR A 187 -3.34 -14.99 -8.29
N LEU A 188 -3.83 -13.79 -7.97
CA LEU A 188 -3.14 -12.89 -7.03
C LEU A 188 -3.05 -13.48 -5.61
N ALA A 189 -4.05 -14.26 -5.21
CA ALA A 189 -4.06 -14.93 -3.93
C ALA A 189 -2.98 -16.01 -3.84
N LEU A 190 -2.80 -16.82 -4.89
CA LEU A 190 -1.73 -17.81 -4.98
C LEU A 190 -0.34 -17.16 -4.95
N GLU A 191 -0.14 -16.08 -5.71
CA GLU A 191 1.13 -15.33 -5.72
C GLU A 191 1.48 -14.77 -4.33
N SER A 192 0.51 -14.14 -3.67
CA SER A 192 0.70 -13.57 -2.33
C SER A 192 0.92 -14.66 -1.28
N MET A 193 0.19 -15.78 -1.37
CA MET A 193 0.33 -16.91 -0.44
C MET A 193 1.67 -17.62 -0.59
N CYS A 194 2.24 -17.67 -1.80
CA CYS A 194 3.60 -18.17 -2.03
C CYS A 194 4.64 -17.34 -1.27
N THR A 195 4.49 -16.02 -1.29
CA THR A 195 5.38 -15.12 -0.53
C THR A 195 5.19 -15.32 0.99
N LEU A 196 3.93 -15.42 1.44
CA LEU A 196 3.59 -15.66 2.84
C LEU A 196 4.15 -17.00 3.37
N ALA A 197 4.22 -18.04 2.54
CA ALA A 197 4.74 -19.35 2.94
C ALA A 197 6.21 -19.33 3.41
N SER A 198 6.96 -18.27 3.07
CA SER A 198 8.36 -18.07 3.49
C SER A 198 8.48 -17.50 4.91
N SER A 199 7.38 -17.02 5.52
CA SER A 199 7.36 -16.51 6.90
C SER A 199 7.23 -17.64 7.91
N GLU A 200 8.09 -17.64 8.93
CA GLU A 200 8.10 -18.68 9.98
C GLU A 200 6.82 -18.64 10.83
N PHE A 201 6.25 -17.46 11.06
CA PHE A 201 5.07 -17.26 11.91
C PHE A 201 3.76 -17.72 11.26
N SER A 202 3.72 -17.75 9.93
CA SER A 202 2.49 -18.03 9.17
C SER A 202 2.49 -19.39 8.49
N HIS A 203 3.59 -20.14 8.57
CA HIS A 203 3.77 -21.42 7.89
C HIS A 203 2.64 -22.43 8.19
N GLU A 204 2.24 -22.59 9.45
CA GLU A 204 1.16 -23.50 9.84
C GLU A 204 -0.22 -22.99 9.37
N ALA A 205 -0.45 -21.67 9.36
CA ALA A 205 -1.68 -21.11 8.81
C ALA A 205 -1.80 -21.35 7.30
N VAL A 206 -0.70 -21.21 6.55
CA VAL A 206 -0.67 -21.48 5.10
C VAL A 206 -0.96 -22.96 4.81
N LYS A 207 -0.41 -23.89 5.61
CA LYS A 207 -0.66 -25.33 5.44
C LYS A 207 -2.13 -25.71 5.51
N THR A 208 -2.95 -24.98 6.27
CA THR A 208 -4.40 -25.26 6.35
C THR A 208 -5.12 -25.12 5.00
N HIS A 209 -4.53 -24.40 4.04
CA HIS A 209 -5.11 -24.18 2.72
C HIS A 209 -4.59 -25.14 1.63
N ILE A 210 -3.73 -26.11 1.96
CA ILE A 210 -3.14 -27.06 0.97
C ILE A 210 -4.23 -27.78 0.16
N GLU A 211 -5.28 -28.28 0.80
CA GLU A 211 -6.36 -28.96 0.09
C GLU A 211 -7.10 -28.03 -0.88
N THR A 212 -7.27 -26.75 -0.51
CA THR A 212 -7.88 -25.74 -1.38
C THR A 212 -7.00 -25.48 -2.60
N VAL A 213 -5.67 -25.39 -2.41
CA VAL A 213 -4.71 -25.22 -3.51
C VAL A 213 -4.69 -26.45 -4.42
N ILE A 214 -4.66 -27.67 -3.87
CA ILE A 214 -4.72 -28.91 -4.65
C ILE A 214 -6.02 -28.98 -5.47
N ASN A 215 -7.15 -28.61 -4.89
CA ASN A 215 -8.43 -28.58 -5.61
C ASN A 215 -8.48 -27.51 -6.70
N ALA A 216 -7.74 -26.41 -6.56
CA ALA A 216 -7.62 -25.38 -7.59
C ALA A 216 -6.71 -25.79 -8.77
N LEU A 217 -5.87 -26.83 -8.59
CA LEU A 217 -4.97 -27.39 -9.61
C LEU A 217 -5.58 -28.54 -10.43
N LYS A 218 -6.68 -29.13 -9.94
CA LYS A 218 -7.44 -30.18 -10.64
C LYS A 218 -8.39 -29.58 -11.68
#